data_AF-M3ISU6-F1
#
_entry.id   AF-M3ISU6-F1
#
_cell.length_a   1.000
_cell.length_b   1.000
_cell.length_c   1.000
_cell.angle_alpha   90.00
_cell.angle_beta   90.00
_cell.angle_gamma   90.00
#
_symmetry.space_group_name_H-M   'P 1'
#
loop_
_entity.id
_entity.type
_entity.pdbx_description
1 polymer ?
#
loop_
_entity_poly.entity_id
_entity_poly.type
_entity_poly.pdbx_seq_one_letter_code
_entity_poly.pdbx_strand_id
1 'polypeptide(L)'
;MGKPKILMALYAGGKHAKEEARLLGTVENELGIRKLVEEHGYELVTTDDKDPEPNSAFDENLEDAEIIITTPFYPAYVTRSRIAKAPKLKLCITAGVGSDHYDLEACNERGIAVIEVTGSNVVS
;
A
#
# COMPACT_ATOMS: atom_id res chain seq x y z
N MET A 1 -16.54 13.50 10.30
CA MET A 1 -16.04 12.30 9.59
C MET A 1 -14.52 12.44 9.49
N GLY A 2 -13.75 11.40 9.78
CA GLY A 2 -12.29 11.43 9.63
C GLY A 2 -11.88 11.57 8.16
N LYS A 3 -10.63 11.99 7.91
CA LYS A 3 -10.08 12.02 6.55
C LYS A 3 -10.05 10.60 5.98
N PRO A 4 -10.35 10.40 4.68
CA PRO A 4 -10.17 9.08 4.07
C PRO A 4 -8.68 8.70 4.08
N LYS A 5 -8.37 7.41 4.26
CA LYS A 5 -7.01 6.91 4.48
C LYS A 5 -6.46 6.18 3.26
N ILE A 6 -5.21 6.48 2.91
CA ILE A 6 -4.36 5.66 2.06
C ILE A 6 -3.39 4.91 2.97
N LEU A 7 -3.47 3.58 2.96
CA LEU A 7 -2.55 2.70 3.67
C LEU A 7 -1.49 2.19 2.69
N MET A 8 -0.22 2.45 2.99
CA MET A 8 0.90 2.13 2.12
C MET A 8 1.90 1.21 2.83
N ALA A 9 2.19 0.06 2.22
CA ALA A 9 3.21 -0.88 2.68
C ALA A 9 4.43 -0.86 1.76
N LEU A 10 5.59 -0.47 2.30
CA LEU A 10 6.88 -0.37 1.61
C LEU A 10 7.98 -1.00 2.46
N TYR A 11 9.18 -1.19 1.90
CA TYR A 11 10.34 -1.62 2.68
C TYR A 11 11.02 -0.45 3.39
N ALA A 12 11.64 -0.70 4.54
CA ALA A 12 12.48 0.31 5.19
C ALA A 12 13.85 0.44 4.50
N GLY A 13 14.23 1.68 4.18
CA GLY A 13 15.58 1.97 3.67
C GLY A 13 16.57 2.39 4.77
N GLY A 14 16.07 2.76 5.95
CA GLY A 14 16.87 3.18 7.09
C GLY A 14 17.80 4.35 6.77
N LYS A 15 19.08 4.20 7.11
CA LYS A 15 20.10 5.21 6.79
C LYS A 15 20.24 5.44 5.28
N HIS A 16 20.02 4.41 4.47
CA HIS A 16 20.25 4.47 3.03
C HIS A 16 19.21 5.34 2.32
N ALA A 17 17.95 5.31 2.76
CA ALA A 17 16.91 6.18 2.21
C ALA A 17 17.16 7.67 2.52
N LYS A 18 17.89 7.96 3.60
CA LYS A 18 18.30 9.34 3.96
C LYS A 18 19.52 9.79 3.15
N GLU A 19 20.44 8.87 2.86
CA GLU A 19 21.64 9.13 2.04
C GLU A 19 21.30 9.25 0.54
N GLU A 20 20.30 8.51 0.07
CA GLU A 20 19.82 8.51 -1.32
C GLU A 20 18.31 8.78 -1.37
N ALA A 21 17.95 10.06 -1.55
CA ALA A 21 16.55 10.51 -1.61
C ALA A 21 15.76 9.93 -2.81
N ARG A 22 16.45 9.34 -3.81
CA ARG A 22 15.78 8.67 -4.95
C ARG A 22 15.36 7.23 -4.64
N LEU A 23 15.64 6.71 -3.44
CA LEU A 23 15.03 5.45 -2.97
C LEU A 23 13.56 5.67 -2.61
N LEU A 24 12.74 5.99 -3.62
CA LEU A 24 11.34 6.38 -3.46
C LEU A 24 10.46 5.26 -2.90
N GLY A 25 10.78 4.00 -3.20
CA GLY A 25 10.03 2.81 -2.74
C GLY A 25 10.20 2.48 -1.25
N THR A 26 10.65 3.41 -0.42
CA THR A 26 10.92 3.20 1.00
C THR A 26 9.91 3.93 1.88
N VAL A 27 9.72 3.45 3.12
CA VAL A 27 8.86 4.14 4.10
C VAL A 27 9.32 5.56 4.42
N GLU A 28 10.61 5.86 4.29
CA GLU A 28 11.15 7.19 4.54
C GLU A 28 10.83 8.21 3.42
N ASN A 29 10.74 7.74 2.17
CA ASN A 29 10.56 8.61 1.00
C ASN A 29 9.14 8.52 0.40
N GLU A 30 8.34 7.52 0.80
CA GLU A 30 6.89 7.44 0.58
C GLU A 30 6.46 7.67 -0.88
N LEU A 31 7.19 7.08 -1.83
CA LEU A 31 7.02 7.27 -3.28
C LEU A 31 7.10 8.74 -3.75
N GLY A 32 7.46 9.67 -2.86
CA GLY A 32 7.38 11.12 -3.08
C GLY A 32 5.96 11.69 -3.08
N ILE A 33 4.94 10.96 -2.57
CA ILE A 33 3.54 11.34 -2.77
C ILE A 33 2.83 11.95 -1.54
N ARG A 34 3.46 12.00 -0.35
CA ARG A 34 2.79 12.51 0.88
C ARG A 34 2.11 13.85 0.68
N LYS A 35 2.83 14.83 0.13
CA LYS A 35 2.28 16.16 -0.13
C LYS A 35 1.05 16.12 -1.04
N LEU A 36 1.11 15.35 -2.13
CA LEU A 36 -0.01 15.17 -3.05
C LEU A 36 -1.24 14.60 -2.35
N VAL A 37 -1.05 13.56 -1.54
CA VAL A 37 -2.12 12.87 -0.80
C VAL A 37 -2.78 13.81 0.21
N GLU A 38 -1.98 14.50 1.01
CA GLU A 38 -2.47 15.41 2.07
C GLU A 38 -3.18 16.65 1.49
N GLU A 39 -2.68 17.21 0.39
CA GLU A 39 -3.32 18.34 -0.32
C GLU A 39 -4.70 17.96 -0.90
N HIS A 40 -4.91 16.70 -1.23
CA HIS A 40 -6.21 16.19 -1.71
C HIS A 40 -7.11 15.67 -0.58
N GLY A 41 -6.77 15.96 0.68
CA GLY A 41 -7.63 15.69 1.84
C GLY A 41 -7.58 14.27 2.38
N TYR A 42 -6.66 13.43 1.87
CA TYR A 42 -6.42 12.09 2.41
C TYR A 42 -5.38 12.12 3.53
N GLU A 43 -5.41 11.12 4.40
CA GLU A 43 -4.31 10.76 5.29
C GLU A 43 -3.44 9.69 4.62
N LEU A 44 -2.12 9.85 4.66
CA LEU A 44 -1.17 8.81 4.26
C LEU A 44 -0.59 8.12 5.49
N VAL A 45 -0.91 6.84 5.67
CA VAL A 45 -0.27 5.96 6.66
C VAL A 45 0.68 5.03 5.93
N THR A 46 1.96 5.07 6.29
CA THR A 46 3.01 4.25 5.68
C THR A 46 3.61 3.32 6.74
N THR A 47 3.82 2.05 6.40
CA THR A 47 4.40 1.06 7.30
C THR A 47 5.28 0.06 6.55
N ASP A 48 6.31 -0.46 7.21
CA ASP A 48 7.03 -1.69 6.85
C ASP A 48 6.62 -2.87 7.77
N ASP A 49 5.89 -2.62 8.85
CA ASP A 49 5.30 -3.68 9.65
C ASP A 49 3.99 -4.17 9.01
N LYS A 50 4.12 -5.27 8.28
CA LYS A 50 3.05 -5.93 7.51
C LYS A 50 2.77 -7.37 7.93
N ASP A 51 3.57 -7.92 8.84
CA ASP A 51 3.53 -9.31 9.29
C ASP A 51 3.97 -9.41 10.76
N PRO A 52 3.43 -10.36 11.54
CA PRO A 52 2.43 -11.36 11.15
C PRO A 52 0.99 -10.82 11.19
N GLU A 53 0.14 -11.32 10.29
CA GLU A 53 -1.32 -11.18 10.40
C GLU A 53 -1.80 -11.89 11.69
N PRO A 54 -2.75 -11.33 12.49
CA PRO A 54 -3.56 -10.14 12.23
C PRO A 54 -3.15 -8.88 13.02
N ASN A 55 -1.93 -8.80 13.56
CA ASN A 55 -1.58 -7.80 14.57
C ASN A 55 -0.47 -6.84 14.12
N SER A 56 -0.15 -6.80 12.83
CA SER A 56 0.82 -5.83 12.30
C SER A 56 0.22 -4.42 12.27
N ALA A 57 1.07 -3.39 12.25
CA ALA A 57 0.63 -2.01 12.03
C ALA A 57 -0.17 -1.85 10.72
N PHE A 58 0.11 -2.66 9.70
CA PHE A 58 -0.72 -2.74 8.50
C PHE A 58 -2.15 -3.20 8.83
N ASP A 59 -2.31 -4.25 9.64
CA ASP A 59 -3.63 -4.78 10.02
C ASP A 59 -4.46 -3.79 10.85
N GLU A 60 -3.81 -3.06 11.76
CA GLU A 60 -4.45 -2.04 12.61
C GLU A 60 -5.05 -0.88 11.80
N ASN A 61 -4.57 -0.66 10.56
CA ASN A 61 -5.00 0.44 9.70
C ASN A 61 -5.97 0.02 8.59
N LEU A 62 -6.45 -1.23 8.56
CA LEU A 62 -7.31 -1.73 7.50
C LEU A 62 -8.75 -1.17 7.56
N GLU A 63 -9.28 -0.95 8.76
CA GLU A 63 -10.72 -0.68 8.97
C GLU A 63 -11.21 0.55 8.20
N ASP A 64 -10.38 1.58 8.10
CA ASP A 64 -10.70 2.86 7.48
C ASP A 64 -9.91 3.17 6.20
N ALA A 65 -9.04 2.26 5.75
CA ALA A 65 -8.33 2.39 4.48
C ALA A 65 -9.30 2.35 3.29
N GLU A 66 -9.27 3.40 2.45
CA GLU A 66 -9.97 3.43 1.17
C GLU A 66 -9.10 2.96 0.01
N ILE A 67 -7.78 3.19 0.12
CA ILE A 67 -6.78 2.83 -0.87
C ILE A 67 -5.66 2.08 -0.15
N ILE A 68 -5.25 0.93 -0.70
CA ILE A 68 -4.06 0.21 -0.27
C ILE A 68 -3.00 0.26 -1.37
N ILE A 69 -1.81 0.77 -1.04
CA ILE A 69 -0.63 0.75 -1.90
C ILE A 69 0.35 -0.28 -1.35
N THR A 70 0.85 -1.17 -2.19
CA THR A 70 1.86 -2.17 -1.81
C THR A 70 2.97 -2.20 -2.85
N THR A 71 4.08 -2.87 -2.56
CA THR A 71 5.14 -3.10 -3.54
C THR A 71 5.53 -4.58 -3.60
N PRO A 72 5.79 -5.16 -4.78
CA PRO A 72 6.16 -6.58 -4.90
C PRO A 72 7.49 -6.92 -4.22
N PHE A 73 8.37 -5.93 -4.04
CA PHE A 73 9.67 -6.13 -3.41
C PHE A 73 9.58 -6.39 -1.89
N TYR A 74 8.45 -6.02 -1.29
CA TYR A 74 8.16 -6.24 0.12
C TYR A 74 6.64 -6.36 0.30
N PRO A 75 6.05 -7.47 -0.17
CA PRO A 75 4.62 -7.55 -0.41
C PRO A 75 3.86 -7.66 0.91
N ALA A 76 2.96 -6.72 1.18
CA ALA A 76 1.88 -6.92 2.14
C ALA A 76 0.81 -7.76 1.45
N TYR A 77 0.69 -9.02 1.86
CA TYR A 77 -0.33 -9.91 1.33
C TYR A 77 -1.70 -9.42 1.78
N VAL A 78 -2.55 -9.02 0.84
CA VAL A 78 -3.91 -8.53 1.09
C VAL A 78 -4.87 -9.70 0.85
N THR A 79 -4.90 -10.57 1.84
CA THR A 79 -5.68 -11.80 1.89
C THR A 79 -7.18 -11.52 1.98
N ARG A 80 -8.03 -12.52 1.71
CA ARG A 80 -9.48 -12.44 1.95
C ARG A 80 -9.83 -11.98 3.37
N SER A 81 -9.08 -12.41 4.39
CA SER A 81 -9.29 -11.99 5.78
C SER A 81 -8.98 -10.51 5.99
N ARG A 82 -7.91 -9.98 5.38
CA ARG A 82 -7.60 -8.53 5.41
C ARG A 82 -8.62 -7.71 4.62
N ILE A 83 -9.05 -8.21 3.46
CA ILE A 83 -10.11 -7.58 2.66
C ILE A 83 -11.40 -7.50 3.48
N ALA A 84 -11.78 -8.57 4.19
CA ALA A 84 -12.97 -8.56 5.05
C ALA A 84 -12.88 -7.53 6.19
N LYS A 85 -11.67 -7.24 6.69
CA LYS A 85 -11.41 -6.21 7.70
C LYS A 85 -11.33 -4.79 7.14
N ALA A 86 -11.31 -4.61 5.82
CA ALA A 86 -11.20 -3.32 5.16
C ALA A 86 -12.52 -2.92 4.48
N PRO A 87 -13.59 -2.61 5.23
CA PRO A 87 -14.93 -2.37 4.68
C PRO A 87 -14.99 -1.15 3.76
N LYS A 88 -14.06 -0.19 3.89
CA LYS A 88 -13.99 1.02 3.06
C LYS A 88 -13.08 0.90 1.84
N LEU A 89 -12.37 -0.21 1.68
CA LEU A 89 -11.42 -0.42 0.58
C LEU A 89 -12.12 -0.33 -0.78
N LYS A 90 -11.58 0.51 -1.66
CA LYS A 90 -12.09 0.76 -3.02
C LYS A 90 -11.04 0.49 -4.09
N LEU A 91 -9.75 0.65 -3.76
CA LEU A 91 -8.65 0.58 -4.73
C LEU A 91 -7.39 -0.05 -4.10
N CYS A 92 -6.80 -0.98 -4.84
CA CYS A 92 -5.51 -1.60 -4.55
C CYS A 92 -4.52 -1.21 -5.64
N ILE A 93 -3.34 -0.72 -5.26
CA ILE A 93 -2.30 -0.26 -6.19
C ILE A 93 -0.99 -1.00 -5.89
N THR A 94 -0.45 -1.69 -6.89
CA THR A 94 0.93 -2.17 -6.86
C THR A 94 1.88 -1.05 -7.34
N ALA A 95 2.76 -0.57 -6.46
CA ALA A 95 3.93 0.24 -6.79
C ALA A 95 5.03 -0.66 -7.41
N GLY A 96 4.82 -1.02 -8.68
CA GLY A 96 5.59 -2.00 -9.44
C GLY A 96 4.71 -2.73 -10.45
N VAL A 97 5.07 -3.98 -10.75
CA VAL A 97 4.35 -4.89 -11.67
C VAL A 97 4.26 -6.26 -10.99
N GLY A 98 3.08 -6.90 -11.06
CA GLY A 98 2.73 -8.10 -10.31
C GLY A 98 1.80 -7.78 -9.13
N SER A 99 0.55 -8.22 -9.22
CA SER A 99 -0.48 -8.00 -8.19
C SER A 99 -0.95 -9.31 -7.52
N ASP A 100 -0.16 -10.38 -7.60
CA ASP A 100 -0.48 -11.71 -7.08
C ASP A 100 -0.54 -11.77 -5.54
N HIS A 101 0.01 -10.79 -4.83
CA HIS A 101 -0.13 -10.64 -3.38
C HIS A 101 -1.48 -10.06 -2.93
N TYR A 102 -2.35 -9.67 -3.86
CA TYR A 102 -3.76 -9.40 -3.59
C TYR A 102 -4.59 -10.66 -3.85
N ASP A 103 -5.53 -10.98 -2.96
CA ASP A 103 -6.57 -11.98 -3.27
C ASP A 103 -7.54 -11.40 -4.31
N LEU A 104 -7.22 -11.62 -5.59
CA LEU A 104 -7.95 -11.04 -6.73
C LEU A 104 -9.41 -11.50 -6.79
N GLU A 105 -9.72 -12.71 -6.32
CA GLU A 105 -11.09 -13.20 -6.26
C GLU A 105 -11.89 -12.44 -5.20
N ALA A 106 -11.35 -12.30 -3.99
CA ALA A 106 -12.00 -11.52 -2.93
C ALA A 106 -12.13 -10.02 -3.30
N CYS A 107 -11.17 -9.45 -4.02
CA CYS A 107 -11.28 -8.09 -4.58
C CYS A 107 -12.42 -8.00 -5.60
N ASN A 108 -12.52 -8.95 -6.53
CA ASN A 108 -13.58 -9.00 -7.55
C ASN A 108 -14.98 -9.13 -6.93
N GLU A 109 -15.15 -10.01 -5.93
CA GLU A 109 -16.42 -10.17 -5.21
C GLU A 109 -16.93 -8.87 -4.57
N ARG A 110 -16.01 -7.97 -4.20
CA ARG A 110 -16.32 -6.66 -3.60
C ARG A 110 -16.28 -5.49 -4.61
N GLY A 111 -15.98 -5.75 -5.87
CA GLY A 111 -15.81 -4.71 -6.89
C GLY A 111 -14.65 -3.75 -6.60
N ILE A 112 -13.59 -4.22 -5.94
CA ILE A 112 -12.38 -3.44 -5.65
C ILE A 112 -11.47 -3.47 -6.86
N ALA A 113 -11.10 -2.30 -7.37
CA ALA A 113 -10.13 -2.22 -8.47
C ALA A 113 -8.73 -2.60 -7.98
N VAL A 114 -8.03 -3.43 -8.73
CA VAL A 114 -6.62 -3.75 -8.52
C VAL A 114 -5.85 -3.27 -9.74
N ILE A 115 -4.91 -2.36 -9.53
CA ILE A 115 -4.10 -1.75 -10.59
C ILE A 115 -2.61 -1.82 -10.26
N GLU A 116 -1.79 -1.74 -11.28
CA GLU A 116 -0.33 -1.74 -11.18
C GLU A 116 0.27 -0.77 -12.19
N VAL A 117 1.57 -0.49 -12.10
CA VAL A 117 2.25 0.42 -13.02
C VAL A 117 2.85 -0.39 -14.17
N THR A 118 1.99 -1.01 -14.98
CA THR A 118 2.39 -1.86 -16.12
C THR A 118 3.41 -1.14 -17.01
N GLY A 119 4.53 -1.80 -17.29
CA GLY A 119 5.63 -1.26 -18.10
C GLY A 119 6.67 -0.42 -17.33
N SER A 120 6.45 -0.11 -16.05
CA SER A 120 7.36 0.74 -15.26
C SER A 120 8.77 0.19 -15.09
N ASN A 121 8.90 -1.14 -14.97
CA ASN A 121 10.17 -1.80 -14.62
C ASN A 121 10.51 -3.00 -15.51
N VAL A 122 9.94 -3.08 -16.72
CA VAL A 122 10.15 -4.23 -17.63
C VAL A 122 11.52 -4.24 -18.33
N VAL A 123 12.25 -3.12 -18.31
CA VAL A 123 13.59 -2.97 -18.93
C VAL A 123 14.71 -2.97 -17.88
N SER A 124 14.40 -2.61 -16.64
CA SER A 124 15.33 -2.30 -15.54
C SER A 124 16.50 -3.26 -15.37
#